data_AF-A0A848Y494-F1
#
_entry.id   AF-A0A848Y494-F1
#
_cell.length_a   1.000
_cell.length_b   1.000
_cell.length_c   1.000
_cell.angle_alpha   90.00
_cell.angle_beta   90.00
_cell.angle_gamma   90.00
#
_symmetry.space_group_name_H-M   'P 1'
#
loop_
_entity.id
_entity.type
_entity.pdbx_description
1 polymer ?
#
loop_
_entity_poly.entity_id
_entity_poly.type
_entity_poly.pdbx_seq_one_letter_code
_entity_poly.pdbx_strand_id
1 'polypeptide(L)'
;MKGETSESFFKKLSTSQFTDPGGNLPIWTSSALFWHVHGGVSELAEQADKWVPDLKKSVKEALHESLEKKWLPLQPPMGKHPRILFHYCSNPLRSVRGSQKLTEVLWPKLKLSVAIDFRMSSTAKQADYVLPAAAWYEVTDHKWVTPLVPYNHVTNKAVEPLGESKPDFWIFTMLAKHIEERAKARGLDIVESHLGKEIRLANLYQDMTMDGRFGEDDLDSAAGAILEQSSNLSHVSWEEQKETGFVRYKSLGLSPLSIGNAGDLKEDEPFIPLTHHIDGKQPYPTQTRRIQFYLDHPLYLDHDEHLPRFKAPPRIGGDYPLIMTGGHTRWSVHSVWRDNALMQRLNRGQPYIVMGQEDAEERSIADGDWVRCFNDVGEFIVRAKVITGAQPGQTIMYHSWENYQFAGSGDARSVSPSPINPVELAGDHAHLKIGMLEGQPGCFDRDTRIEIEKLSAEDSARLRKG
;
A
#
# COMPACT_ATOMS: atom_id res chain seq x y z
N MET A 1 -18.75 -3.82 -33.37
CA MET A 1 -18.54 -3.50 -31.94
C MET A 1 -19.61 -2.53 -31.48
N LYS A 2 -20.73 -3.03 -30.94
CA LYS A 2 -21.75 -2.24 -30.22
C LYS A 2 -21.87 -2.88 -28.84
N GLY A 3 -21.65 -2.14 -27.76
CA GLY A 3 -21.96 -2.59 -26.40
C GLY A 3 -20.85 -2.47 -25.34
N GLU A 4 -19.63 -2.13 -25.73
CA GLU A 4 -18.52 -1.91 -24.79
C GLU A 4 -18.35 -0.40 -24.51
N THR A 5 -18.41 0.00 -23.24
CA THR A 5 -18.09 1.37 -22.82
C THR A 5 -16.57 1.56 -22.80
N SER A 6 -16.10 2.81 -22.89
CA SER A 6 -14.69 3.15 -22.71
C SER A 6 -14.16 2.58 -21.38
N GLU A 7 -14.90 2.75 -20.30
CA GLU A 7 -14.61 2.15 -18.98
C GLU A 7 -14.41 0.63 -19.03
N SER A 8 -15.29 -0.11 -19.72
CA SER A 8 -15.16 -1.56 -19.84
C SER A 8 -13.88 -1.95 -20.58
N PHE A 9 -13.53 -1.24 -21.65
CA PHE A 9 -12.28 -1.48 -22.38
C PHE A 9 -11.05 -1.23 -21.50
N PHE A 10 -10.98 -0.10 -20.81
CA PHE A 10 -9.85 0.22 -19.94
C PHE A 10 -9.81 -0.65 -18.68
N LYS A 11 -10.96 -1.09 -18.16
CA LYS A 11 -11.02 -2.10 -17.10
C LYS A 11 -10.49 -3.45 -17.58
N LYS A 12 -10.81 -3.88 -18.80
CA LYS A 12 -10.20 -5.08 -19.39
C LYS A 12 -8.68 -4.91 -19.51
N LEU A 13 -8.20 -3.76 -19.99
CA LEU A 13 -6.78 -3.46 -20.06
C LEU A 13 -6.11 -3.53 -18.67
N SER A 14 -6.71 -2.89 -17.67
CA SER A 14 -6.30 -2.93 -16.25
C SER A 14 -6.18 -4.38 -15.75
N THR A 15 -7.21 -5.21 -15.97
CA THR A 15 -7.22 -6.62 -15.54
C THR A 15 -6.20 -7.48 -16.30
N SER A 16 -5.92 -7.14 -17.56
CA SER A 16 -4.94 -7.89 -18.37
C SER A 16 -3.53 -7.79 -17.79
N GLN A 17 -3.17 -6.68 -17.14
CA GLN A 17 -1.86 -6.51 -16.47
C GLN A 17 -1.61 -7.51 -15.33
N PHE A 18 -2.64 -8.20 -14.85
CA PHE A 18 -2.51 -9.18 -13.76
C PHE A 18 -2.55 -10.64 -14.25
N THR A 19 -2.90 -10.89 -15.50
CA THR A 19 -3.28 -12.25 -15.96
C THR A 19 -2.39 -12.80 -17.08
N ASP A 20 -1.31 -12.12 -17.44
CA ASP A 20 -0.89 -12.11 -18.84
C ASP A 20 0.28 -13.05 -19.23
N PRO A 21 0.02 -14.08 -20.06
CA PRO A 21 1.03 -14.86 -20.79
C PRO A 21 1.38 -14.36 -22.21
N GLY A 22 0.91 -13.19 -22.69
CA GLY A 22 1.15 -12.71 -24.07
C GLY A 22 1.34 -11.19 -24.30
N GLY A 23 1.35 -10.36 -23.26
CA GLY A 23 1.56 -8.91 -23.29
C GLY A 23 2.90 -8.46 -22.71
N ASN A 24 3.30 -7.23 -23.01
CA ASN A 24 4.64 -6.72 -22.68
C ASN A 24 4.74 -6.10 -21.28
N LEU A 25 3.72 -6.24 -20.42
CA LEU A 25 3.63 -5.56 -19.12
C LEU A 25 3.99 -6.51 -17.95
N PRO A 26 4.57 -5.98 -16.85
CA PRO A 26 4.86 -6.77 -15.66
C PRO A 26 3.58 -7.30 -15.03
N ILE A 27 3.59 -8.57 -14.57
CA ILE A 27 2.45 -9.12 -13.84
C ILE A 27 2.40 -8.53 -12.44
N TRP A 28 1.27 -7.92 -12.12
CA TRP A 28 0.99 -7.37 -10.80
C TRP A 28 0.37 -8.42 -9.86
N THR A 29 0.62 -8.26 -8.57
CA THR A 29 -0.02 -9.03 -7.49
C THR A 29 -0.46 -8.05 -6.42
N SER A 30 -1.66 -8.25 -5.87
CA SER A 30 -2.11 -7.47 -4.70
C SER A 30 -1.10 -7.63 -3.57
N SER A 31 -0.65 -6.51 -3.01
CA SER A 31 0.31 -6.54 -1.90
C SER A 31 -0.28 -7.26 -0.69
N ALA A 32 -1.55 -7.03 -0.36
CA ALA A 32 -2.25 -7.75 0.71
C ALA A 32 -2.21 -9.26 0.48
N LEU A 33 -2.61 -9.73 -0.71
CA LEU A 33 -2.57 -11.14 -1.06
C LEU A 33 -1.15 -11.72 -0.95
N PHE A 34 -0.14 -10.97 -1.43
CA PHE A 34 1.26 -11.36 -1.34
C PHE A 34 1.71 -11.53 0.12
N TRP A 35 1.39 -10.59 1.01
CA TRP A 35 1.77 -10.68 2.43
C TRP A 35 1.03 -11.80 3.17
N HIS A 36 -0.24 -12.04 2.83
CA HIS A 36 -0.99 -13.15 3.42
C HIS A 36 -0.42 -14.51 3.04
N VAL A 37 -0.05 -14.71 1.77
CA VAL A 37 0.42 -16.01 1.29
C VAL A 37 1.93 -16.20 1.49
N HIS A 38 2.75 -15.25 1.04
CA HIS A 38 4.22 -15.39 1.09
C HIS A 38 4.82 -14.83 2.37
N GLY A 39 4.14 -13.84 2.96
CA GLY A 39 4.52 -13.21 4.22
C GLY A 39 4.13 -13.96 5.48
N GLY A 40 3.28 -15.00 5.37
CA GLY A 40 2.77 -15.74 6.52
C GLY A 40 1.77 -14.96 7.39
N VAL A 41 1.25 -13.81 6.93
CA VAL A 41 0.27 -13.02 7.70
C VAL A 41 -1.03 -13.80 7.89
N SER A 42 -1.41 -14.66 6.94
CA SER A 42 -2.57 -15.54 7.07
C SER A 42 -2.48 -16.51 8.26
N GLU A 43 -1.27 -16.84 8.74
CA GLU A 43 -1.06 -17.69 9.93
C GLU A 43 -1.63 -17.03 11.20
N LEU A 44 -1.56 -15.69 11.29
CA LEU A 44 -2.18 -14.95 12.41
C LEU A 44 -3.70 -14.93 12.33
N ALA A 45 -4.25 -15.16 11.15
CA ALA A 45 -5.68 -15.17 10.87
C ALA A 45 -6.27 -16.60 10.87
N GLU A 46 -5.51 -17.65 11.21
CA GLU A 46 -6.05 -19.01 11.32
C GLU A 46 -7.16 -19.11 12.36
N GLN A 47 -7.14 -18.24 13.37
CA GLN A 47 -8.18 -18.17 14.39
C GLN A 47 -9.31 -17.19 14.04
N ALA A 48 -9.36 -16.66 12.82
CA ALA A 48 -10.38 -15.71 12.40
C ALA A 48 -11.81 -16.25 12.61
N ASP A 49 -12.01 -17.56 12.47
CA ASP A 49 -13.28 -18.25 12.70
C ASP A 49 -13.81 -18.05 14.14
N LYS A 50 -12.92 -17.80 15.12
CA LYS A 50 -13.31 -17.48 16.51
C LYS A 50 -13.69 -16.01 16.69
N TRP A 51 -13.17 -15.13 15.84
CA TRP A 51 -13.31 -13.68 15.98
C TRP A 51 -14.44 -13.12 15.13
N VAL A 52 -14.72 -13.75 13.99
CA VAL A 52 -15.75 -13.32 13.04
C VAL A 52 -17.00 -14.17 13.24
N PRO A 53 -18.09 -13.59 13.77
CA PRO A 53 -19.35 -14.32 13.93
C PRO A 53 -19.89 -14.83 12.58
N ASP A 54 -20.53 -16.00 12.60
CA ASP A 54 -21.27 -16.58 11.47
C ASP A 54 -20.45 -16.76 10.18
N LEU A 55 -19.13 -16.97 10.32
CA LEU A 55 -18.24 -17.25 9.21
C LEU A 55 -18.51 -18.67 8.67
N LYS A 56 -19.29 -18.79 7.59
CA LYS A 56 -19.65 -20.09 7.01
C LYS A 56 -18.51 -20.80 6.28
N LYS A 57 -17.58 -20.03 5.70
CA LYS A 57 -16.38 -20.51 5.02
C LYS A 57 -15.18 -19.81 5.64
N SER A 58 -14.21 -20.58 6.11
CA SER A 58 -13.02 -20.00 6.74
C SER A 58 -12.25 -19.13 5.74
N VAL A 59 -11.49 -18.15 6.26
CA VAL A 59 -10.64 -17.28 5.44
C VAL A 59 -9.65 -18.11 4.61
N LYS A 60 -9.13 -19.19 5.19
CA LYS A 60 -8.21 -20.12 4.54
C LYS A 60 -8.87 -20.86 3.38
N GLU A 61 -10.05 -21.43 3.58
CA GLU A 61 -10.80 -22.13 2.53
C GLU A 61 -11.15 -21.18 1.37
N ALA A 62 -11.64 -19.98 1.69
CA ALA A 62 -11.96 -18.97 0.67
C ALA A 62 -10.72 -18.52 -0.12
N LEU A 63 -9.57 -18.39 0.54
CA LEU A 63 -8.30 -18.04 -0.10
C LEU A 63 -7.83 -19.15 -1.03
N HIS A 64 -7.85 -20.40 -0.57
CA HIS A 64 -7.51 -21.55 -1.40
C HIS A 64 -8.44 -21.67 -2.61
N GLU A 65 -9.75 -21.57 -2.41
CA GLU A 65 -10.75 -21.58 -3.49
C GLU A 65 -10.47 -20.47 -4.51
N SER A 66 -10.22 -19.24 -4.05
CA SER A 66 -9.93 -18.09 -4.92
C SER A 66 -8.67 -18.31 -5.77
N LEU A 67 -7.60 -18.83 -5.18
CA LEU A 67 -6.35 -19.13 -5.89
C LEU A 67 -6.50 -20.31 -6.85
N GLU A 68 -7.19 -21.38 -6.46
CA GLU A 68 -7.45 -22.56 -7.32
C GLU A 68 -8.31 -22.19 -8.54
N LYS A 69 -9.36 -21.40 -8.32
CA LYS A 69 -10.22 -20.87 -9.38
C LYS A 69 -9.58 -19.73 -10.16
N LYS A 70 -8.38 -19.27 -9.76
CA LYS A 70 -7.66 -18.14 -10.36
C LYS A 70 -8.48 -16.86 -10.39
N TRP A 71 -9.34 -16.68 -9.38
CA TRP A 71 -10.10 -15.45 -9.17
C TRP A 71 -9.18 -14.29 -8.86
N LEU A 72 -8.17 -14.55 -8.02
CA LEU A 72 -7.12 -13.61 -7.71
C LEU A 72 -5.75 -14.12 -8.22
N PRO A 73 -5.02 -13.29 -8.97
CA PRO A 73 -3.68 -13.57 -9.44
C PRO A 73 -2.67 -13.37 -8.30
N LEU A 74 -1.79 -14.36 -8.14
CA LEU A 74 -0.73 -14.37 -7.15
C LEU A 74 0.59 -14.73 -7.83
N GLN A 75 1.57 -13.84 -7.74
CA GLN A 75 2.93 -14.07 -8.20
C GLN A 75 3.96 -13.80 -7.08
N PRO A 76 4.93 -14.71 -6.89
CA PRO A 76 4.98 -16.08 -7.43
C PRO A 76 3.75 -16.90 -7.00
N PRO A 77 3.36 -17.97 -7.72
CA PRO A 77 2.22 -18.78 -7.32
C PRO A 77 2.48 -19.45 -5.97
N MET A 78 1.40 -19.84 -5.28
CA MET A 78 1.48 -20.56 -4.01
C MET A 78 2.41 -21.79 -4.13
N GLY A 79 3.29 -21.98 -3.15
CA GLY A 79 4.33 -23.02 -3.17
C GLY A 79 5.65 -22.61 -3.84
N LYS A 80 5.69 -21.50 -4.60
CA LYS A 80 6.95 -20.87 -5.04
C LYS A 80 7.26 -19.67 -4.15
N HIS A 81 8.46 -19.64 -3.57
CA HIS A 81 8.84 -18.55 -2.67
C HIS A 81 9.46 -17.37 -3.43
N PRO A 82 9.11 -16.12 -3.05
CA PRO A 82 9.86 -14.93 -3.48
C PRO A 82 11.33 -15.06 -3.09
N ARG A 83 12.20 -14.54 -3.95
CA ARG A 83 13.66 -14.70 -3.81
C ARG A 83 14.42 -13.40 -3.75
N ILE A 84 13.92 -12.37 -4.42
CA ILE A 84 14.51 -11.03 -4.46
C ILE A 84 13.36 -10.06 -4.25
N LEU A 85 13.54 -9.07 -3.37
CA LEU A 85 12.55 -8.06 -3.09
C LEU A 85 13.19 -6.67 -3.10
N PHE A 86 12.68 -5.80 -3.97
CA PHE A 86 13.05 -4.38 -3.99
C PHE A 86 11.96 -3.57 -3.29
N HIS A 87 12.37 -2.78 -2.30
CA HIS A 87 11.50 -1.87 -1.56
C HIS A 87 11.73 -0.46 -2.10
N TYR A 88 10.81 -0.02 -2.96
CA TYR A 88 10.81 1.32 -3.55
C TYR A 88 9.52 2.03 -3.17
N CYS A 89 9.61 3.25 -2.63
CA CYS A 89 8.49 4.00 -2.05
C CYS A 89 7.64 3.18 -1.04
N SER A 90 8.25 2.18 -0.40
CA SER A 90 7.56 1.15 0.38
C SER A 90 8.28 0.88 1.70
N ASN A 91 7.50 0.63 2.76
CA ASN A 91 8.02 0.30 4.09
C ASN A 91 7.15 -0.81 4.74
N PRO A 92 7.14 -2.02 4.17
CA PRO A 92 6.24 -3.11 4.58
C PRO A 92 6.41 -3.51 6.05
N LEU A 93 7.63 -3.50 6.59
CA LEU A 93 7.83 -3.86 8.00
C LEU A 93 7.15 -2.90 8.97
N ARG A 94 6.83 -1.69 8.51
CA ARG A 94 6.03 -0.71 9.26
C ARG A 94 4.55 -0.72 8.88
N SER A 95 4.22 -0.88 7.60
CA SER A 95 2.85 -0.69 7.10
C SER A 95 1.98 -1.95 7.13
N VAL A 96 2.58 -3.14 7.07
CA VAL A 96 1.83 -4.41 7.03
C VAL A 96 1.38 -4.80 8.43
N ARG A 97 0.11 -5.19 8.55
CA ARG A 97 -0.47 -5.71 9.79
C ARG A 97 0.13 -7.10 10.07
N GLY A 98 0.54 -7.37 11.31
CA GLY A 98 1.31 -8.57 11.63
C GLY A 98 2.69 -8.64 10.95
N SER A 99 3.35 -7.50 10.72
CA SER A 99 4.62 -7.44 9.97
C SER A 99 5.75 -8.30 10.56
N GLN A 100 5.65 -8.71 11.82
CA GLN A 100 6.56 -9.66 12.47
C GLN A 100 6.62 -10.99 11.69
N LYS A 101 5.47 -11.43 11.14
CA LYS A 101 5.43 -12.61 10.26
C LYS A 101 6.28 -12.45 9.02
N LEU A 102 6.40 -11.24 8.47
CA LEU A 102 7.26 -11.03 7.30
C LEU A 102 8.73 -11.32 7.66
N THR A 103 9.18 -10.88 8.83
CA THR A 103 10.54 -11.16 9.30
C THR A 103 10.76 -12.62 9.69
N GLU A 104 9.72 -13.30 10.18
CA GLU A 104 9.80 -14.73 10.55
C GLU A 104 9.72 -15.67 9.35
N VAL A 105 8.84 -15.38 8.38
CA VAL A 105 8.41 -16.32 7.34
C VAL A 105 8.98 -15.95 5.98
N LEU A 106 8.99 -14.67 5.61
CA LEU A 106 9.38 -14.23 4.26
C LEU A 106 10.86 -13.88 4.17
N TRP A 107 11.36 -13.02 5.05
CA TRP A 107 12.75 -12.55 5.01
C TRP A 107 13.78 -13.68 4.96
N PRO A 108 13.67 -14.76 5.76
CA PRO A 108 14.63 -15.87 5.72
C PRO A 108 14.64 -16.63 4.39
N LYS A 109 13.58 -16.50 3.56
CA LYS A 109 13.48 -17.13 2.23
C LYS A 109 14.06 -16.26 1.12
N LEU A 110 14.25 -14.96 1.38
CA LEU A 110 14.85 -14.03 0.43
C LEU A 110 16.35 -14.33 0.31
N LYS A 111 16.85 -14.26 -0.92
CA LYS A 111 18.29 -14.21 -1.19
C LYS A 111 18.83 -12.78 -1.23
N LEU A 112 17.94 -11.82 -1.43
CA LEU A 112 18.28 -10.42 -1.58
C LEU A 112 17.06 -9.55 -1.25
N SER A 113 17.24 -8.61 -0.33
CA SER A 113 16.33 -7.54 0.01
C SER A 113 17.05 -6.21 -0.20
N VAL A 114 16.55 -5.36 -1.09
CA VAL A 114 17.15 -4.06 -1.41
C VAL A 114 16.15 -2.96 -1.09
N ALA A 115 16.54 -1.99 -0.26
CA ALA A 115 15.75 -0.79 -0.05
C ALA A 115 16.31 0.36 -0.88
N ILE A 116 15.45 1.09 -1.57
CA ILE A 116 15.76 2.34 -2.28
C ILE A 116 15.03 3.44 -1.50
N ASP A 117 15.78 4.18 -0.69
CA ASP A 117 15.20 5.08 0.31
C ASP A 117 16.17 6.25 0.55
N PHE A 118 15.62 7.43 0.83
CA PHE A 118 16.42 8.61 1.21
C PHE A 118 16.65 8.67 2.73
N ARG A 119 16.03 7.76 3.48
CA ARG A 119 16.18 7.63 4.93
C ARG A 119 16.23 6.16 5.37
N MET A 120 16.63 5.92 6.61
CA MET A 120 16.74 4.58 7.17
C MET A 120 15.41 4.11 7.81
N SER A 121 14.45 3.72 6.96
CA SER A 121 13.16 3.16 7.39
C SER A 121 13.27 1.79 8.09
N SER A 122 12.20 1.32 8.77
CA SER A 122 12.21 -0.01 9.41
C SER A 122 12.53 -1.14 8.43
N THR A 123 12.05 -1.01 7.19
CA THR A 123 12.36 -1.98 6.13
C THR A 123 13.81 -1.84 5.65
N ALA A 124 14.30 -0.62 5.46
CA ALA A 124 15.70 -0.39 5.08
C ALA A 124 16.69 -0.95 6.12
N LYS A 125 16.38 -0.84 7.42
CA LYS A 125 17.20 -1.45 8.50
C LYS A 125 17.32 -2.97 8.42
N GLN A 126 16.40 -3.63 7.71
CA GLN A 126 16.33 -5.08 7.55
C GLN A 126 16.66 -5.51 6.10
N ALA A 127 17.08 -4.58 5.25
CA ALA A 127 17.50 -4.88 3.89
C ALA A 127 18.98 -5.29 3.88
N ASP A 128 19.38 -6.13 2.92
CA ASP A 128 20.77 -6.50 2.70
C ASP A 128 21.57 -5.32 2.12
N TYR A 129 20.92 -4.54 1.26
CA TYR A 129 21.46 -3.32 0.68
C TYR A 129 20.46 -2.17 0.81
N VAL A 130 20.98 -0.98 1.07
CA VAL A 130 20.23 0.28 1.02
C VAL A 130 20.90 1.17 -0.03
N LEU A 131 20.17 1.49 -1.09
CA LEU A 131 20.61 2.42 -2.14
C LEU A 131 20.09 3.81 -1.77
N PRO A 132 20.99 4.82 -1.65
CA PRO A 132 20.59 6.17 -1.25
C PRO A 132 19.83 6.84 -2.40
N ALA A 133 18.52 7.03 -2.21
CA ALA A 133 17.69 7.77 -3.16
C ALA A 133 17.81 9.27 -2.92
N ALA A 134 17.81 10.06 -4.00
CA ALA A 134 17.76 11.51 -3.93
C ALA A 134 16.42 11.98 -3.34
N ALA A 135 16.46 13.01 -2.49
CA ALA A 135 15.25 13.58 -1.89
C ALA A 135 14.51 14.52 -2.85
N TRP A 136 13.29 14.92 -2.50
CA TRP A 136 12.37 15.55 -3.47
C TRP A 136 12.83 16.88 -4.08
N TYR A 137 13.69 17.65 -3.40
CA TYR A 137 14.23 18.93 -3.88
C TYR A 137 15.59 18.77 -4.59
N GLU A 138 16.10 17.55 -4.65
CA GLU A 138 17.36 17.19 -5.31
C GLU A 138 17.13 16.72 -6.76
N VAL A 139 15.87 16.65 -7.19
CA VAL A 139 15.45 16.14 -8.50
C VAL A 139 14.40 17.05 -9.13
N THR A 140 14.51 17.24 -10.44
CA THR A 140 13.43 17.84 -11.23
C THR A 140 12.46 16.75 -11.64
N ASP A 141 11.20 16.81 -11.18
CA ASP A 141 10.21 15.77 -11.48
C ASP A 141 8.76 16.26 -11.23
N HIS A 142 7.79 15.52 -11.80
CA HIS A 142 6.37 15.65 -11.49
C HIS A 142 6.06 15.16 -10.07
N LYS A 143 5.01 15.70 -9.46
CA LYS A 143 4.50 15.29 -8.15
C LYS A 143 3.13 14.62 -8.27
N TRP A 144 2.71 13.97 -7.18
CA TRP A 144 1.45 13.23 -7.10
C TRP A 144 0.26 14.10 -7.53
N VAL A 145 -0.61 13.53 -8.36
CA VAL A 145 -1.80 14.20 -8.92
C VAL A 145 -3.09 13.50 -8.48
N THR A 146 -4.16 14.27 -8.32
CA THR A 146 -5.48 13.75 -7.95
C THR A 146 -6.61 14.62 -8.52
N PRO A 147 -7.74 14.06 -8.97
CA PRO A 147 -8.91 14.83 -9.39
C PRO A 147 -9.50 15.74 -8.28
N LEU A 148 -9.17 15.50 -7.02
CA LEU A 148 -9.58 16.37 -5.91
C LEU A 148 -8.94 17.76 -6.00
N VAL A 149 -7.72 17.85 -6.51
CA VAL A 149 -6.96 19.09 -6.72
C VAL A 149 -6.35 18.97 -8.11
N PRO A 150 -7.05 19.41 -9.18
CA PRO A 150 -6.76 18.99 -10.55
C PRO A 150 -5.59 19.74 -11.18
N TYR A 151 -4.44 19.70 -10.51
CA TYR A 151 -3.21 20.33 -10.89
C TYR A 151 -2.08 19.31 -10.88
N ASN A 152 -1.31 19.26 -11.96
CA ASN A 152 -0.01 18.62 -11.96
C ASN A 152 1.02 19.61 -11.40
N HIS A 153 1.62 19.25 -10.28
CA HIS A 153 2.68 20.04 -9.67
C HIS A 153 4.04 19.47 -10.10
N VAL A 154 5.02 20.34 -10.21
CA VAL A 154 6.41 19.97 -10.50
C VAL A 154 7.30 20.47 -9.39
N THR A 155 8.49 19.90 -9.30
CA THR A 155 9.56 20.45 -8.49
C THR A 155 10.78 20.56 -9.36
N ASN A 156 11.47 21.69 -9.27
CA ASN A 156 12.77 21.87 -9.89
C ASN A 156 13.85 21.46 -8.91
N LYS A 157 14.94 20.89 -9.42
CA LYS A 157 16.14 20.62 -8.64
C LYS A 157 16.66 21.93 -8.03
N ALA A 158 16.58 22.03 -6.71
CA ALA A 158 17.04 23.19 -5.95
C ALA A 158 18.52 23.06 -5.57
N VAL A 159 18.97 21.84 -5.31
CA VAL A 159 20.36 21.49 -4.96
C VAL A 159 20.74 20.18 -5.62
N GLU A 160 22.05 19.92 -5.75
CA GLU A 160 22.51 18.59 -6.19
C GLU A 160 22.15 17.50 -5.16
N PRO A 161 21.92 16.25 -5.60
CA PRO A 161 21.78 15.10 -4.71
C PRO A 161 22.91 15.03 -3.68
N LEU A 162 22.54 14.82 -2.41
CA LEU A 162 23.47 14.87 -1.31
C LEU A 162 24.33 13.60 -1.20
N GLY A 163 25.65 13.79 -1.06
CA GLY A 163 26.60 12.69 -0.93
C GLY A 163 26.63 11.83 -2.20
N GLU A 164 26.32 10.55 -2.04
CA GLU A 164 26.22 9.60 -3.15
C GLU A 164 24.77 9.27 -3.52
N SER A 165 23.79 10.06 -3.03
CA SER A 165 22.40 9.83 -3.39
C SER A 165 22.17 10.01 -4.89
N LYS A 166 21.26 9.22 -5.44
CA LYS A 166 20.96 9.22 -6.87
C LYS A 166 19.45 9.30 -7.12
N PRO A 167 19.01 9.98 -8.18
CA PRO A 167 17.61 9.98 -8.57
C PRO A 167 17.12 8.56 -8.88
N ASP A 168 15.83 8.29 -8.65
CA ASP A 168 15.26 6.96 -8.85
C ASP A 168 15.45 6.44 -10.28
N PHE A 169 15.21 7.29 -11.28
CA PHE A 169 15.43 6.97 -12.69
C PHE A 169 16.87 6.52 -12.95
N TRP A 170 17.85 7.24 -12.41
CA TRP A 170 19.26 6.86 -12.50
C TRP A 170 19.51 5.49 -11.89
N ILE A 171 18.98 5.22 -10.68
CA ILE A 171 19.18 3.95 -9.96
C ILE A 171 18.66 2.78 -10.80
N PHE A 172 17.44 2.87 -11.34
CA PHE A 172 16.86 1.81 -12.15
C PHE A 172 17.57 1.65 -13.51
N THR A 173 17.96 2.76 -14.15
CA THR A 173 18.71 2.73 -15.41
C THR A 173 20.08 2.08 -15.24
N MET A 174 20.79 2.42 -14.16
CA MET A 174 22.07 1.80 -13.87
C MET A 174 21.94 0.35 -13.42
N LEU A 175 20.87 -0.02 -12.71
CA LEU A 175 20.59 -1.41 -12.41
C LEU A 175 20.38 -2.24 -13.69
N ALA A 176 19.62 -1.71 -14.66
CA ALA A 176 19.44 -2.34 -15.97
C ALA A 176 20.77 -2.56 -16.70
N LYS A 177 21.63 -1.52 -16.75
CA LYS A 177 22.99 -1.59 -17.32
C LYS A 177 23.84 -2.67 -16.69
N HIS A 178 23.90 -2.73 -15.36
CA HIS A 178 24.69 -3.73 -14.67
C HIS A 178 24.11 -5.14 -14.84
N ILE A 179 22.79 -5.31 -14.89
CA ILE A 179 22.17 -6.61 -15.19
C ILE A 179 22.61 -7.09 -16.58
N GLU A 180 22.56 -6.22 -17.59
CA GLU A 180 23.01 -6.50 -18.95
C GLU A 180 24.49 -6.89 -19.00
N GLU A 181 25.38 -6.14 -18.36
CA GLU A 181 26.82 -6.45 -18.30
C GLU A 181 27.09 -7.82 -17.65
N ARG A 182 26.41 -8.10 -16.52
CA ARG A 182 26.53 -9.39 -15.83
C ARG A 182 25.93 -10.54 -16.64
N ALA A 183 24.87 -10.28 -17.38
CA ALA A 183 24.24 -11.23 -18.29
C ALA A 183 25.21 -11.61 -19.43
N LYS A 184 25.80 -10.61 -20.10
CA LYS A 184 26.83 -10.80 -21.15
C LYS A 184 28.05 -11.56 -20.62
N ALA A 185 28.58 -11.17 -19.46
CA ALA A 185 29.72 -11.85 -18.84
C ALA A 185 29.44 -13.32 -18.48
N ARG A 186 28.17 -13.71 -18.36
CA ARG A 186 27.72 -15.07 -18.06
C ARG A 186 27.18 -15.81 -19.29
N GLY A 187 27.20 -15.19 -20.47
CA GLY A 187 26.61 -15.75 -21.70
C GLY A 187 25.10 -15.94 -21.62
N LEU A 188 24.38 -15.04 -20.93
CA LEU A 188 22.93 -15.10 -20.71
C LEU A 188 22.22 -13.99 -21.51
N ASP A 189 22.04 -14.16 -22.81
CA ASP A 189 21.43 -13.11 -23.64
C ASP A 189 19.91 -13.01 -23.49
N ILE A 190 19.25 -14.17 -23.33
CA ILE A 190 17.81 -14.31 -23.18
C ILE A 190 17.55 -15.28 -22.02
N VAL A 191 16.58 -14.96 -21.18
CA VAL A 191 16.09 -15.86 -20.13
C VAL A 191 14.58 -16.04 -20.26
N GLU A 192 14.09 -17.23 -19.94
CA GLU A 192 12.65 -17.47 -19.86
C GLU A 192 12.15 -17.07 -18.47
N SER A 193 11.15 -16.19 -18.42
CA SER A 193 10.44 -15.86 -17.19
C SER A 193 9.63 -17.07 -16.70
N HIS A 194 9.22 -17.07 -15.43
CA HIS A 194 8.36 -18.13 -14.87
C HIS A 194 6.97 -18.25 -15.53
N LEU A 195 6.65 -17.34 -16.46
CA LEU A 195 5.41 -17.27 -17.22
C LEU A 195 5.61 -17.73 -18.67
N GLY A 196 6.80 -18.22 -19.03
CA GLY A 196 7.12 -18.64 -20.39
C GLY A 196 7.50 -17.51 -21.35
N LYS A 197 7.62 -16.26 -20.85
CA LYS A 197 8.04 -15.12 -21.69
C LYS A 197 9.54 -15.04 -21.82
N GLU A 198 10.04 -14.88 -23.03
CA GLU A 198 11.44 -14.55 -23.30
C GLU A 198 11.75 -13.11 -22.85
N ILE A 199 12.71 -12.96 -21.95
CA ILE A 199 13.24 -11.68 -21.50
C ILE A 199 14.65 -11.54 -22.05
N ARG A 200 14.83 -10.57 -22.94
CA ARG A 200 16.15 -10.24 -23.49
C ARG A 200 16.91 -9.39 -22.47
N LEU A 201 18.04 -9.90 -22.02
CA LEU A 201 18.92 -9.19 -21.07
C LEU A 201 20.01 -8.41 -21.79
N ALA A 202 20.33 -8.79 -23.04
CA ALA A 202 21.45 -8.24 -23.81
C ALA A 202 21.29 -6.77 -24.24
N ASN A 203 20.06 -6.22 -24.17
CA ASN A 203 19.71 -4.85 -24.55
C ASN A 203 18.91 -4.09 -23.45
N LEU A 204 18.99 -4.55 -22.20
CA LEU A 204 18.12 -4.04 -21.14
C LEU A 204 18.33 -2.54 -20.88
N TYR A 205 19.56 -2.05 -20.99
CA TYR A 205 19.86 -0.62 -20.85
C TYR A 205 19.32 0.19 -22.04
N GLN A 206 19.42 -0.32 -23.27
CA GLN A 206 18.85 0.33 -24.45
C GLN A 206 17.33 0.41 -24.32
N ASP A 207 16.68 -0.65 -23.86
CA ASP A 207 15.23 -0.65 -23.64
C ASP A 207 14.82 0.38 -22.56
N MET A 208 15.54 0.43 -21.44
CA MET A 208 15.28 1.38 -20.34
C MET A 208 15.50 2.84 -20.75
N THR A 209 16.48 3.11 -21.61
CA THR A 209 16.82 4.45 -22.09
C THR A 209 16.13 4.84 -23.39
N MET A 210 15.25 3.99 -23.92
CA MET A 210 14.62 4.14 -25.24
C MET A 210 15.64 4.40 -26.35
N ASP A 211 16.57 3.46 -26.52
CA ASP A 211 17.70 3.53 -27.46
C ASP A 211 18.59 4.76 -27.23
N GLY A 212 18.81 5.12 -25.95
CA GLY A 212 19.63 6.26 -25.55
C GLY A 212 18.94 7.62 -25.70
N ARG A 213 17.63 7.66 -25.99
CA ARG A 213 16.85 8.90 -26.00
C ARG A 213 16.85 9.58 -24.62
N PHE A 214 16.82 8.79 -23.54
CA PHE A 214 16.84 9.27 -22.16
C PHE A 214 17.96 8.58 -21.39
N GLY A 215 19.15 9.20 -21.35
CA GLY A 215 20.29 8.69 -20.59
C GLY A 215 20.06 8.75 -19.07
N GLU A 216 20.87 8.03 -18.29
CA GLU A 216 20.71 7.92 -16.83
C GLU A 216 20.66 9.26 -16.08
N ASP A 217 21.34 10.28 -16.61
CA ASP A 217 21.41 11.63 -16.03
C ASP A 217 20.40 12.61 -16.66
N ASP A 218 19.64 12.19 -17.67
CA ASP A 218 18.73 13.05 -18.46
C ASP A 218 17.29 13.05 -17.90
N LEU A 219 17.17 13.31 -16.60
CA LEU A 219 15.87 13.32 -15.92
C LEU A 219 14.95 14.43 -16.40
N ASP A 220 15.50 15.59 -16.77
CA ASP A 220 14.71 16.74 -17.19
C ASP A 220 13.97 16.45 -18.51
N SER A 221 14.66 15.85 -19.50
CA SER A 221 14.03 15.46 -20.76
C SER A 221 13.06 14.29 -20.57
N ALA A 222 13.37 13.33 -19.67
CA ALA A 222 12.46 12.25 -19.34
C ALA A 222 11.16 12.77 -18.71
N ALA A 223 11.24 13.71 -17.77
CA ALA A 223 10.07 14.38 -17.18
C ALA A 223 9.29 15.18 -18.23
N GLY A 224 9.98 15.99 -19.06
CA GLY A 224 9.35 16.72 -20.15
C GLY A 224 8.59 15.81 -21.13
N ALA A 225 9.15 14.63 -21.45
CA ALA A 225 8.47 13.65 -22.30
C ALA A 225 7.20 13.07 -21.66
N ILE A 226 7.15 12.90 -20.33
CA ILE A 226 5.92 12.49 -19.63
C ILE A 226 4.83 13.55 -19.83
N LEU A 227 5.17 14.84 -19.73
CA LEU A 227 4.24 15.93 -19.98
C LEU A 227 3.73 15.93 -21.44
N GLU A 228 4.64 15.82 -22.40
CA GLU A 228 4.32 15.81 -23.83
C GLU A 228 3.38 14.65 -24.22
N GLN A 229 3.58 13.47 -23.62
CA GLN A 229 2.74 12.29 -23.86
C GLN A 229 1.42 12.33 -23.09
N SER A 230 1.28 13.25 -22.13
CA SER A 230 0.06 13.38 -21.33
C SER A 230 -0.97 14.22 -22.09
N SER A 231 -1.94 13.54 -22.70
CA SER A 231 -2.99 14.16 -23.54
C SER A 231 -3.80 15.27 -22.86
N ASN A 232 -3.85 15.28 -21.53
CA ASN A 232 -4.56 16.26 -20.72
C ASN A 232 -3.69 17.44 -20.24
N LEU A 233 -2.39 17.39 -20.52
CA LEU A 233 -1.39 18.36 -20.06
C LEU A 233 -0.52 18.94 -21.19
N SER A 234 -0.57 18.40 -22.40
CA SER A 234 0.22 18.80 -23.57
C SER A 234 -0.04 20.23 -24.11
N HIS A 235 -0.81 21.05 -23.40
CA HIS A 235 -1.14 22.42 -23.76
C HIS A 235 -0.23 23.46 -23.12
N VAL A 236 0.70 23.03 -22.26
CA VAL A 236 1.75 23.82 -21.63
C VAL A 236 3.08 23.11 -21.89
N SER A 237 4.14 23.88 -22.14
CA SER A 237 5.48 23.32 -22.34
C SER A 237 6.11 22.92 -21.01
N TRP A 238 7.09 22.01 -21.05
CA TRP A 238 7.82 21.62 -19.83
C TRP A 238 8.51 22.81 -19.16
N GLU A 239 9.13 23.70 -19.94
CA GLU A 239 9.78 24.91 -19.42
C GLU A 239 8.79 25.87 -18.76
N GLU A 240 7.63 26.10 -19.39
CA GLU A 240 6.57 26.94 -18.82
C GLU A 240 6.00 26.34 -17.53
N GLN A 241 5.85 25.00 -17.48
CA GLN A 241 5.41 24.35 -16.25
C GLN A 241 6.45 24.44 -15.14
N LYS A 242 7.74 24.31 -15.45
CA LYS A 242 8.83 24.49 -14.49
C LYS A 242 8.88 25.91 -13.93
N GLU A 243 8.56 26.92 -14.73
CA GLU A 243 8.49 28.32 -14.29
C GLU A 243 7.27 28.57 -13.37
N THR A 244 6.11 28.06 -13.75
CA THR A 244 4.86 28.22 -12.98
C THR A 244 4.77 27.32 -11.74
N GLY A 245 5.46 26.18 -11.75
CA GLY A 245 5.49 25.17 -10.69
C GLY A 245 4.28 24.23 -10.67
N PHE A 246 3.20 24.55 -11.39
CA PHE A 246 2.01 23.72 -11.51
C PHE A 246 1.19 24.09 -12.74
N VAL A 247 0.42 23.13 -13.26
CA VAL A 247 -0.53 23.36 -14.36
C VAL A 247 -1.83 22.61 -14.09
N ARG A 248 -2.97 23.23 -14.44
CA ARG A 248 -4.27 22.56 -14.38
C ARG A 248 -4.41 21.62 -15.57
N TYR A 249 -4.75 20.35 -15.36
CA TYR A 249 -5.05 19.46 -16.50
C TYR A 249 -6.46 19.69 -17.04
N LYS A 250 -6.62 19.57 -18.36
CA LYS A 250 -7.87 19.90 -19.08
C LYS A 250 -8.94 18.82 -19.01
N SER A 251 -8.54 17.58 -18.73
CA SER A 251 -9.44 16.44 -18.64
C SER A 251 -8.85 15.37 -17.73
N LEU A 252 -9.70 14.45 -17.29
CA LEU A 252 -9.20 13.23 -16.67
C LEU A 252 -8.40 12.43 -17.70
N GLY A 253 -7.23 11.94 -17.30
CA GLY A 253 -6.43 11.06 -18.14
C GLY A 253 -7.18 9.74 -18.43
N LEU A 254 -6.72 9.01 -19.44
CA LEU A 254 -7.29 7.70 -19.81
C LEU A 254 -6.71 6.53 -19.02
N SER A 255 -6.07 6.81 -17.89
CA SER A 255 -5.52 5.75 -17.03
C SER A 255 -6.66 4.96 -16.36
N PRO A 256 -6.46 3.66 -16.07
CA PRO A 256 -7.39 2.88 -15.25
C PRO A 256 -7.77 3.54 -13.92
N LEU A 257 -6.87 4.35 -13.34
CA LEU A 257 -7.08 5.05 -12.08
C LEU A 257 -7.98 6.29 -12.20
N SER A 258 -8.07 6.85 -13.41
CA SER A 258 -8.81 8.08 -13.67
C SER A 258 -10.19 7.81 -14.25
N ILE A 259 -10.34 6.78 -15.08
CA ILE A 259 -11.57 6.54 -15.84
C ILE A 259 -12.80 6.22 -14.95
N GLY A 260 -12.58 5.56 -13.80
CA GLY A 260 -13.65 5.25 -12.85
C GLY A 260 -14.30 6.47 -12.20
N ASN A 261 -13.70 7.66 -12.34
CA ASN A 261 -14.34 8.89 -11.90
C ASN A 261 -15.49 9.31 -12.82
N ALA A 262 -15.56 8.82 -14.07
CA ALA A 262 -16.70 8.94 -14.99
C ALA A 262 -17.35 10.34 -15.01
N GLY A 263 -16.55 11.36 -15.24
CA GLY A 263 -16.99 12.75 -15.30
C GLY A 263 -16.00 13.64 -16.03
N ASP A 264 -16.47 14.79 -16.49
CA ASP A 264 -15.64 15.78 -17.18
C ASP A 264 -15.18 16.87 -16.21
N LEU A 265 -13.94 17.31 -16.38
CA LEU A 265 -13.46 18.52 -15.73
C LEU A 265 -14.02 19.74 -16.45
N LYS A 266 -14.52 20.68 -15.66
CA LYS A 266 -14.89 22.01 -16.13
C LYS A 266 -13.92 23.02 -15.54
N GLU A 267 -13.70 24.12 -16.25
CA GLU A 267 -12.68 25.10 -15.92
C GLU A 267 -12.95 25.77 -14.56
N ASP A 268 -14.18 26.25 -14.36
CA ASP A 268 -14.57 27.06 -13.19
C ASP A 268 -15.45 26.33 -12.18
N GLU A 269 -15.54 25.00 -12.27
CA GLU A 269 -16.35 24.19 -11.34
C GLU A 269 -15.46 23.18 -10.59
N PRO A 270 -15.81 22.85 -9.33
CA PRO A 270 -15.29 21.67 -8.67
C PRO A 270 -15.60 20.42 -9.49
N PHE A 271 -14.66 19.48 -9.52
CA PHE A 271 -14.89 18.21 -10.16
C PHE A 271 -15.99 17.42 -9.44
N ILE A 272 -16.96 16.89 -10.19
CA ILE A 272 -18.02 16.01 -9.68
C ILE A 272 -17.93 14.68 -10.43
N PRO A 273 -17.66 13.55 -9.75
CA PRO A 273 -17.55 12.25 -10.39
C PRO A 273 -18.92 11.69 -10.77
N LEU A 274 -18.92 10.66 -11.62
CA LEU A 274 -20.07 9.84 -12.04
C LEU A 274 -21.15 10.58 -12.84
N THR A 275 -20.89 11.81 -13.28
CA THR A 275 -21.81 12.62 -14.10
C THR A 275 -22.08 11.99 -15.48
N HIS A 276 -21.13 11.22 -16.03
CA HIS A 276 -21.36 10.44 -17.26
C HIS A 276 -22.52 9.44 -17.09
N HIS A 277 -22.68 8.85 -15.91
CA HIS A 277 -23.77 7.93 -15.61
C HIS A 277 -25.06 8.65 -15.22
N ILE A 278 -24.94 9.68 -14.36
CA ILE A 278 -26.09 10.38 -13.80
C ILE A 278 -26.74 11.28 -14.85
N ASP A 279 -25.97 12.10 -15.55
CA ASP A 279 -26.48 13.06 -16.53
C ASP A 279 -26.45 12.45 -17.93
N GLY A 280 -25.30 11.87 -18.31
CA GLY A 280 -25.08 11.26 -19.62
C GLY A 280 -25.80 9.92 -19.82
N LYS A 281 -26.41 9.37 -18.76
CA LYS A 281 -27.15 8.08 -18.76
C LYS A 281 -26.31 6.90 -19.27
N GLN A 282 -24.98 7.01 -19.21
CA GLN A 282 -24.11 5.89 -19.53
C GLN A 282 -24.32 4.78 -18.49
N PRO A 283 -24.53 3.52 -18.91
CA PRO A 283 -24.75 2.46 -17.96
C PRO A 283 -23.49 2.18 -17.13
N TYR A 284 -23.64 1.99 -15.82
CA TYR A 284 -22.55 1.64 -14.92
C TYR A 284 -21.84 0.35 -15.36
N PRO A 285 -20.52 0.19 -15.13
CA PRO A 285 -19.75 -0.99 -15.51
C PRO A 285 -19.95 -2.15 -14.50
N THR A 286 -21.20 -2.43 -14.14
CA THR A 286 -21.65 -3.52 -13.25
C THR A 286 -22.45 -4.57 -14.03
N GLN A 287 -22.76 -5.70 -13.40
CA GLN A 287 -23.52 -6.79 -14.04
C GLN A 287 -24.93 -6.31 -14.43
N THR A 288 -25.57 -5.53 -13.55
CA THR A 288 -26.93 -4.99 -13.77
C THR A 288 -26.93 -3.70 -14.59
N ARG A 289 -25.75 -3.18 -14.97
CA ARG A 289 -25.59 -1.89 -15.65
C ARG A 289 -26.16 -0.70 -14.85
N ARG A 290 -26.20 -0.82 -13.52
CA ARG A 290 -26.70 0.17 -12.54
C ARG A 290 -25.79 0.17 -11.31
N ILE A 291 -26.01 1.12 -10.38
CA ILE A 291 -25.48 0.94 -9.02
C ILE A 291 -26.08 -0.37 -8.46
N GLN A 292 -25.23 -1.35 -8.18
CA GLN A 292 -25.63 -2.71 -7.87
C GLN A 292 -25.53 -2.96 -6.36
N PHE A 293 -26.68 -3.11 -5.71
CA PHE A 293 -26.78 -3.43 -4.28
C PHE A 293 -26.93 -4.93 -4.02
N TYR A 294 -27.49 -5.68 -4.96
CA TYR A 294 -27.63 -7.13 -4.84
C TYR A 294 -26.48 -7.85 -5.54
N LEU A 295 -25.74 -8.68 -4.80
CA LEU A 295 -24.62 -9.49 -5.29
C LEU A 295 -24.91 -10.98 -5.06
N ASP A 296 -25.26 -11.69 -6.11
CA ASP A 296 -25.61 -13.12 -6.10
C ASP A 296 -24.39 -14.05 -6.20
N HIS A 297 -23.19 -13.53 -5.96
CA HIS A 297 -21.97 -14.32 -5.94
C HIS A 297 -22.00 -15.30 -4.74
N PRO A 298 -21.57 -16.58 -4.90
CA PRO A 298 -21.62 -17.58 -3.83
C PRO A 298 -21.00 -17.13 -2.50
N LEU A 299 -19.82 -16.49 -2.51
CA LEU A 299 -19.23 -15.95 -1.28
C LEU A 299 -20.10 -14.87 -0.61
N TYR A 300 -20.77 -14.01 -1.38
CA TYR A 300 -21.67 -13.00 -0.81
C TYR A 300 -22.95 -13.64 -0.23
N LEU A 301 -23.47 -14.68 -0.88
CA LEU A 301 -24.61 -15.45 -0.35
C LEU A 301 -24.24 -16.24 0.92
N ASP A 302 -23.09 -16.93 0.90
CA ASP A 302 -22.57 -17.71 2.01
C ASP A 302 -22.38 -16.83 3.25
N HIS A 303 -21.78 -15.66 3.08
CA HIS A 303 -21.54 -14.72 4.17
C HIS A 303 -22.72 -13.79 4.46
N ASP A 304 -23.89 -13.96 3.84
CA ASP A 304 -25.06 -13.11 4.08
C ASP A 304 -24.80 -11.61 3.78
N GLU A 305 -23.96 -11.32 2.77
CA GLU A 305 -23.60 -9.97 2.29
C GLU A 305 -24.16 -9.66 0.89
N HIS A 306 -25.02 -10.52 0.36
CA HIS A 306 -25.65 -10.34 -0.94
C HIS A 306 -26.55 -9.08 -1.02
N LEU A 307 -26.89 -8.45 0.11
CA LEU A 307 -27.49 -7.12 0.21
C LEU A 307 -26.72 -6.28 1.25
N PRO A 308 -26.74 -4.94 1.15
CA PRO A 308 -26.16 -4.08 2.18
C PRO A 308 -26.90 -4.29 3.51
N ARG A 309 -26.14 -4.62 4.55
CA ARG A 309 -26.67 -4.82 5.90
C ARG A 309 -25.61 -4.51 6.94
N PHE A 310 -26.05 -4.36 8.18
CA PHE A 310 -25.14 -4.25 9.31
C PHE A 310 -24.55 -5.63 9.65
N LYS A 311 -23.23 -5.66 9.82
CA LYS A 311 -22.49 -6.72 10.50
C LYS A 311 -21.73 -6.12 11.67
N ALA A 312 -21.83 -6.75 12.83
CA ALA A 312 -21.09 -6.30 14.00
C ALA A 312 -19.58 -6.40 13.75
N PRO A 313 -18.79 -5.42 14.22
CA PRO A 313 -17.33 -5.50 14.19
C PRO A 313 -16.84 -6.83 14.78
N PRO A 314 -16.02 -7.61 14.06
CA PRO A 314 -15.47 -8.84 14.60
C PRO A 314 -14.61 -8.55 15.83
N ARG A 315 -14.43 -9.57 16.67
CA ARG A 315 -13.58 -9.50 17.87
C ARG A 315 -12.15 -9.91 17.55
N ILE A 316 -11.55 -9.24 16.57
CA ILE A 316 -10.23 -9.61 16.04
C ILE A 316 -9.19 -9.52 17.15
N GLY A 317 -8.50 -10.63 17.42
CA GLY A 317 -7.49 -10.71 18.46
C GLY A 317 -8.01 -11.14 19.84
N GLY A 318 -9.30 -11.42 20.00
CA GLY A 318 -9.86 -12.00 21.24
C GLY A 318 -11.01 -11.19 21.85
N ASP A 319 -11.56 -11.71 22.95
CA ASP A 319 -12.66 -11.06 23.68
C ASP A 319 -12.12 -10.02 24.68
N TYR A 320 -11.65 -8.90 24.14
CA TYR A 320 -11.14 -7.77 24.92
C TYR A 320 -12.03 -6.53 24.83
N PRO A 321 -12.12 -5.72 25.89
CA PRO A 321 -13.10 -4.65 25.99
C PRO A 321 -12.78 -3.45 25.08
N LEU A 322 -11.49 -3.19 24.78
CA LEU A 322 -11.09 -2.02 24.01
C LEU A 322 -10.97 -2.34 22.51
N ILE A 323 -11.52 -1.46 21.68
CA ILE A 323 -11.30 -1.46 20.22
C ILE A 323 -10.14 -0.52 19.91
N MET A 324 -9.06 -1.08 19.38
CA MET A 324 -7.95 -0.31 18.85
C MET A 324 -8.27 0.19 17.45
N THR A 325 -8.57 1.47 17.37
CA THR A 325 -8.68 2.21 16.12
C THR A 325 -7.37 2.94 15.82
N GLY A 326 -7.36 3.75 14.77
CA GLY A 326 -6.21 4.57 14.45
C GLY A 326 -6.58 5.71 13.52
N GLY A 327 -5.56 6.30 12.92
CA GLY A 327 -5.75 7.39 11.98
C GLY A 327 -4.45 7.82 11.35
N HIS A 328 -4.55 8.60 10.27
CA HIS A 328 -3.41 9.33 9.78
C HIS A 328 -3.02 10.41 10.78
N THR A 329 -1.73 10.46 11.10
CA THR A 329 -1.19 11.38 12.07
C THR A 329 -1.05 12.76 11.46
N ARG A 330 -1.28 13.81 12.24
CA ARG A 330 -0.98 15.19 11.82
C ARG A 330 0.52 15.42 11.61
N TRP A 331 1.35 14.81 12.46
CA TRP A 331 2.78 15.09 12.54
C TRP A 331 3.64 14.32 11.52
N SER A 332 3.02 13.66 10.53
CA SER A 332 3.77 12.95 9.50
C SER A 332 2.91 12.56 8.30
N VAL A 333 3.55 12.45 7.14
CA VAL A 333 2.99 11.78 5.96
C VAL A 333 3.52 10.36 6.00
N HIS A 334 2.66 9.41 6.39
CA HIS A 334 3.08 8.04 6.67
C HIS A 334 4.31 8.04 7.61
N SER A 335 5.29 7.15 7.45
CA SER A 335 6.48 7.09 8.31
C SER A 335 7.53 8.16 8.01
N VAL A 336 7.35 8.96 6.96
CA VAL A 336 8.42 9.77 6.37
C VAL A 336 9.01 10.81 7.33
N TRP A 337 8.15 11.43 8.15
CA TRP A 337 8.57 12.43 9.13
C TRP A 337 8.57 11.92 10.57
N ARG A 338 8.42 10.60 10.78
CA ARG A 338 8.29 10.03 12.13
C ARG A 338 9.59 9.99 12.90
N ASP A 339 10.74 10.13 12.27
CA ASP A 339 12.04 10.28 12.94
C ASP A 339 12.59 11.71 12.82
N ASN A 340 11.84 12.63 12.23
CA ASN A 340 12.24 14.03 12.15
C ASN A 340 12.20 14.69 13.53
N ALA A 341 13.35 15.22 13.98
CA ALA A 341 13.50 15.79 15.32
C ALA A 341 12.54 16.95 15.61
N LEU A 342 12.27 17.82 14.63
CA LEU A 342 11.34 18.94 14.81
C LEU A 342 9.91 18.42 14.96
N MET A 343 9.47 17.51 14.09
CA MET A 343 8.13 16.93 14.18
C MET A 343 7.92 16.20 15.50
N GLN A 344 8.96 15.54 16.01
CA GLN A 344 8.92 14.88 17.31
C GLN A 344 8.77 15.84 18.49
N ARG A 345 9.44 17.00 18.45
CA ARG A 345 9.31 18.06 19.49
C ARG A 345 7.94 18.73 19.50
N LEU A 346 7.24 18.76 18.36
CA LEU A 346 5.86 19.24 18.26
C LEU A 346 4.82 18.22 18.75
N ASN A 347 5.29 17.06 19.21
CA ASN A 347 4.52 16.01 19.85
C ASN A 347 5.24 15.53 21.12
N ARG A 348 4.96 14.32 21.60
CA ARG A 348 5.57 13.71 22.79
C ARG A 348 6.88 12.94 22.50
N GLY A 349 7.43 13.05 21.30
CA GLY A 349 8.73 12.46 20.95
C GLY A 349 8.80 10.93 20.78
N GLN A 350 7.71 10.21 21.05
CA GLN A 350 7.70 8.75 21.14
C GLN A 350 6.31 8.17 20.81
N PRO A 351 6.21 6.87 20.47
CA PRO A 351 4.91 6.22 20.29
C PRO A 351 4.04 6.30 21.55
N TYR A 352 2.76 6.57 21.31
CA TYR A 352 1.74 6.63 22.35
C TYR A 352 0.42 6.08 21.83
N ILE A 353 -0.37 5.54 22.75
CA ILE A 353 -1.75 5.15 22.50
C ILE A 353 -2.69 6.13 23.22
N VAL A 354 -3.73 6.58 22.53
CA VAL A 354 -4.72 7.50 23.09
C VAL A 354 -5.85 6.71 23.74
N MET A 355 -6.25 7.09 24.94
CA MET A 355 -7.40 6.47 25.63
C MET A 355 -8.24 7.53 26.36
N GLY A 356 -9.51 7.20 26.60
CA GLY A 356 -10.42 8.03 27.38
C GLY A 356 -10.04 8.10 28.84
N GLN A 357 -10.43 9.17 29.52
CA GLN A 357 -10.23 9.33 30.96
C GLN A 357 -10.91 8.21 31.76
N GLU A 358 -12.15 7.84 31.40
CA GLU A 358 -12.90 6.76 32.05
C GLU A 358 -12.18 5.41 31.96
N ASP A 359 -11.80 4.98 30.75
CA ASP A 359 -11.07 3.72 30.54
C ASP A 359 -9.71 3.73 31.26
N ALA A 360 -9.06 4.89 31.35
CA ALA A 360 -7.78 5.05 32.02
C ALA A 360 -7.90 4.94 33.55
N GLU A 361 -8.91 5.59 34.13
CA GLU A 361 -9.21 5.51 35.56
C GLU A 361 -9.55 4.09 35.99
N GLU A 362 -10.38 3.38 35.23
CA GLU A 362 -10.72 1.96 35.47
C GLU A 362 -9.46 1.08 35.54
N ARG A 363 -8.45 1.38 34.71
CA ARG A 363 -7.18 0.66 34.63
C ARG A 363 -6.07 1.24 35.50
N SER A 364 -6.35 2.26 36.30
CA SER A 364 -5.36 2.98 37.12
C SER A 364 -4.16 3.54 36.31
N ILE A 365 -4.43 3.97 35.07
CA ILE A 365 -3.46 4.54 34.14
C ILE A 365 -3.52 6.07 34.19
N ALA A 366 -2.38 6.72 34.43
CA ALA A 366 -2.25 8.17 34.33
C ALA A 366 -1.69 8.59 32.96
N ASP A 367 -1.88 9.85 32.60
CA ASP A 367 -1.30 10.40 31.37
C ASP A 367 0.23 10.27 31.38
N GLY A 368 0.78 9.73 30.29
CA GLY A 368 2.21 9.51 30.15
C GLY A 368 2.75 8.29 30.88
N ASP A 369 1.94 7.44 31.51
CA ASP A 369 2.39 6.14 32.02
C ASP A 369 2.87 5.23 30.87
N TRP A 370 3.78 4.30 31.19
CA TRP A 370 4.08 3.19 30.27
C TRP A 370 3.00 2.13 30.41
N VAL A 371 2.50 1.67 29.27
CA VAL A 371 1.42 0.67 29.21
C VAL A 371 1.79 -0.46 28.26
N ARG A 372 1.35 -1.67 28.60
CA ARG A 372 1.38 -2.84 27.72
C ARG A 372 0.01 -2.99 27.07
N CYS A 373 0.00 -2.99 25.75
CA CYS A 373 -1.19 -3.20 24.93
C CYS A 373 -1.10 -4.60 24.34
N PHE A 374 -2.09 -5.45 24.56
CA PHE A 374 -1.99 -6.87 24.20
C PHE A 374 -3.32 -7.49 23.83
N ASN A 375 -3.24 -8.63 23.14
CA ASN A 375 -4.36 -9.52 22.85
C ASN A 375 -3.87 -10.97 22.64
N ASP A 376 -4.71 -11.85 22.07
CA ASP A 376 -4.36 -13.26 21.86
C ASP A 376 -3.21 -13.47 20.86
N VAL A 377 -2.90 -12.45 20.05
CA VAL A 377 -1.96 -12.52 18.93
C VAL A 377 -0.59 -11.97 19.30
N GLY A 378 -0.54 -10.95 20.14
CA GLY A 378 0.72 -10.33 20.52
C GLY A 378 0.55 -9.16 21.46
N GLU A 379 1.62 -8.38 21.60
CA GLU A 379 1.66 -7.23 22.48
C GLU A 379 2.66 -6.17 21.99
N PHE A 380 2.53 -4.97 22.54
CA PHE A 380 3.48 -3.89 22.36
C PHE A 380 3.44 -2.90 23.54
N ILE A 381 4.52 -2.13 23.70
CA ILE A 381 4.66 -1.19 24.81
C ILE A 381 4.79 0.24 24.29
N VAL A 382 3.97 1.14 24.85
CA VAL A 382 3.94 2.56 24.49
C VAL A 382 3.60 3.43 25.69
N ARG A 383 3.61 4.75 25.50
CA ARG A 383 3.07 5.69 26.47
C ARG A 383 1.54 5.80 26.35
N ALA A 384 0.86 5.96 27.48
CA ALA A 384 -0.54 6.39 27.49
C ALA A 384 -0.64 7.89 27.16
N LYS A 385 -1.66 8.26 26.38
CA LYS A 385 -2.12 9.63 26.18
C LYS A 385 -3.59 9.73 26.56
N VAL A 386 -3.87 10.21 27.77
CA VAL A 386 -5.23 10.27 28.30
C VAL A 386 -5.91 11.56 27.83
N ILE A 387 -7.13 11.43 27.30
CA ILE A 387 -7.96 12.56 26.85
C ILE A 387 -9.39 12.42 27.36
N THR A 388 -10.13 13.52 27.44
CA THR A 388 -11.54 13.53 27.90
C THR A 388 -12.54 13.21 26.80
N GLY A 389 -12.18 13.39 25.52
CA GLY A 389 -13.10 13.30 24.38
C GLY A 389 -13.05 11.99 23.59
N ALA A 390 -12.42 10.94 24.11
CA ALA A 390 -12.45 9.63 23.47
C ALA A 390 -13.76 8.90 23.82
N GLN A 391 -14.29 8.12 22.88
CA GLN A 391 -15.42 7.25 23.14
C GLN A 391 -15.00 6.15 24.13
N PRO A 392 -15.77 5.88 25.21
CA PRO A 392 -15.47 4.76 26.12
C PRO A 392 -15.37 3.43 25.38
N GLY A 393 -14.39 2.60 25.75
CA GLY A 393 -14.09 1.35 25.06
C GLY A 393 -13.36 1.52 23.72
N GLN A 394 -13.04 2.75 23.31
CA GLN A 394 -12.21 3.03 22.13
C GLN A 394 -10.82 3.52 22.55
N THR A 395 -9.81 2.97 21.91
CA THR A 395 -8.45 3.48 21.96
C THR A 395 -7.92 3.79 20.57
N ILE A 396 -7.01 4.75 20.45
CA ILE A 396 -6.51 5.23 19.15
C ILE A 396 -4.99 5.11 19.11
N MET A 397 -4.50 4.25 18.22
CA MET A 397 -3.10 4.19 17.86
C MET A 397 -2.89 4.83 16.48
N TYR A 398 -2.40 6.07 16.47
CA TYR A 398 -2.11 6.75 15.21
C TYR A 398 -1.03 5.99 14.43
N HIS A 399 -1.28 5.73 13.14
CA HIS A 399 -0.36 4.96 12.31
C HIS A 399 0.96 5.72 12.09
N SER A 400 1.90 5.06 11.42
CA SER A 400 3.18 5.59 10.92
C SER A 400 4.42 5.38 11.76
N TRP A 401 4.30 5.11 13.06
CA TRP A 401 5.46 4.88 13.91
C TRP A 401 6.34 3.75 13.37
N GLU A 402 7.64 4.00 13.29
CA GLU A 402 8.64 3.00 12.88
C GLU A 402 8.87 1.99 13.99
N ASN A 403 9.20 0.75 13.64
CA ASN A 403 9.31 -0.38 14.57
C ASN A 403 10.35 -0.07 15.65
N TYR A 404 11.48 0.51 15.23
CA TYR A 404 12.57 0.89 16.12
C TYR A 404 12.23 2.05 17.08
N GLN A 405 11.04 2.64 16.99
CA GLN A 405 10.59 3.67 17.93
C GLN A 405 9.76 3.10 19.08
N PHE A 406 9.28 1.87 18.96
CA PHE A 406 8.53 1.20 20.03
C PHE A 406 9.48 0.69 21.11
N ALA A 407 8.95 0.62 22.34
CA ALA A 407 9.66 0.00 23.44
C ALA A 407 9.52 -1.53 23.36
N GLY A 408 10.61 -2.25 23.63
CA GLY A 408 10.62 -3.71 23.54
C GLY A 408 10.65 -4.23 22.10
N SER A 409 10.24 -5.48 21.90
CA SER A 409 10.26 -6.16 20.60
C SER A 409 8.97 -6.01 19.79
N GLY A 410 7.88 -5.56 20.41
CA GLY A 410 6.55 -5.45 19.81
C GLY A 410 6.21 -4.04 19.32
N ASP A 411 5.23 -3.95 18.44
CA ASP A 411 4.72 -2.70 17.89
C ASP A 411 3.20 -2.76 17.67
N ALA A 412 2.59 -1.66 17.24
CA ALA A 412 1.14 -1.59 17.05
C ALA A 412 0.56 -2.65 16.09
N ARG A 413 1.37 -3.20 15.17
CA ARG A 413 0.90 -4.24 14.24
C ARG A 413 1.01 -5.64 14.84
N SER A 414 1.75 -5.83 15.93
CA SER A 414 1.86 -7.12 16.66
C SER A 414 0.51 -7.63 17.15
N VAL A 415 -0.42 -6.73 17.46
CA VAL A 415 -1.79 -7.07 17.90
C VAL A 415 -2.79 -7.12 16.74
N SER A 416 -2.38 -6.79 15.51
CA SER A 416 -3.28 -6.62 14.36
C SER A 416 -3.12 -7.77 13.35
N PRO A 417 -3.83 -8.90 13.48
CA PRO A 417 -3.71 -10.04 12.58
C PRO A 417 -4.37 -9.84 11.20
N SER A 418 -5.27 -8.86 11.06
CA SER A 418 -5.89 -8.43 9.79
C SER A 418 -6.43 -9.58 8.90
N PRO A 419 -7.37 -10.41 9.37
CA PRO A 419 -8.00 -11.42 8.53
C PRO A 419 -8.61 -10.81 7.26
N ILE A 420 -8.43 -11.48 6.12
CA ILE A 420 -9.07 -11.08 4.86
C ILE A 420 -10.57 -11.35 4.99
N ASN A 421 -11.41 -10.39 4.60
CA ASN A 421 -12.84 -10.65 4.47
C ASN A 421 -13.06 -11.59 3.26
N PRO A 422 -13.65 -12.79 3.43
CA PRO A 422 -13.79 -13.75 2.35
C PRO A 422 -14.45 -13.21 1.08
N VAL A 423 -15.40 -12.27 1.18
CA VAL A 423 -16.07 -11.71 -0.01
C VAL A 423 -15.12 -10.94 -0.93
N GLU A 424 -13.99 -10.44 -0.41
CA GLU A 424 -12.96 -9.76 -1.20
C GLU A 424 -12.09 -10.74 -2.02
N LEU A 425 -12.24 -12.04 -1.76
CA LEU A 425 -11.60 -13.11 -2.52
C LEU A 425 -12.46 -13.56 -3.70
N ALA A 426 -13.66 -13.00 -3.86
CA ALA A 426 -14.56 -13.27 -4.96
C ALA A 426 -13.95 -12.90 -6.31
N GLY A 427 -14.21 -13.73 -7.32
CA GLY A 427 -13.86 -13.49 -8.70
C GLY A 427 -14.92 -14.05 -9.64
N ASP A 428 -14.61 -14.13 -10.92
CA ASP A 428 -15.53 -14.63 -11.96
C ASP A 428 -16.92 -13.97 -11.96
N HIS A 429 -16.99 -12.73 -11.48
CA HIS A 429 -18.16 -11.87 -11.54
C HIS A 429 -17.89 -10.70 -12.49
N ALA A 430 -18.94 -10.09 -13.06
CA ALA A 430 -18.78 -9.07 -14.10
C ALA A 430 -17.88 -7.90 -13.68
N HIS A 431 -17.99 -7.46 -12.42
CA HIS A 431 -17.26 -6.31 -11.90
C HIS A 431 -16.45 -6.56 -10.63
N LEU A 432 -16.58 -7.74 -9.99
CA LEU A 432 -15.70 -8.18 -8.89
C LEU A 432 -14.48 -8.89 -9.51
N LYS A 433 -13.68 -8.12 -10.23
CA LYS A 433 -12.42 -8.57 -10.80
C LYS A 433 -11.34 -7.63 -10.30
N ILE A 434 -10.18 -8.19 -10.04
CA ILE A 434 -9.01 -7.40 -9.69
C ILE A 434 -8.52 -6.61 -10.90
N GLY A 435 -8.12 -5.38 -10.65
CA GLY A 435 -7.40 -4.54 -11.60
C GLY A 435 -6.32 -3.75 -10.90
N MET A 436 -5.67 -2.85 -11.64
CA MET A 436 -4.61 -2.00 -11.12
C MET A 436 -5.21 -1.06 -10.07
N LEU A 437 -4.90 -1.32 -8.80
CA LEU A 437 -5.41 -0.63 -7.61
C LEU A 437 -6.93 -0.75 -7.36
N GLU A 438 -7.61 -1.75 -7.95
CA GLU A 438 -9.05 -1.99 -7.75
C GLU A 438 -9.35 -3.48 -7.46
N GLY A 439 -10.41 -3.76 -6.70
CA GLY A 439 -10.88 -5.12 -6.45
C GLY A 439 -9.85 -6.02 -5.73
N GLN A 440 -8.98 -5.43 -4.93
CA GLN A 440 -7.94 -6.14 -4.17
C GLN A 440 -8.43 -6.40 -2.74
N PRO A 441 -8.06 -7.52 -2.11
CA PRO A 441 -8.32 -7.74 -0.69
C PRO A 441 -7.62 -6.67 0.16
N GLY A 442 -8.32 -6.19 1.18
CA GLY A 442 -7.84 -5.20 2.11
C GLY A 442 -7.03 -5.79 3.27
N CYS A 443 -6.35 -4.91 4.00
CA CYS A 443 -5.80 -5.21 5.32
C CYS A 443 -6.50 -4.33 6.36
N PHE A 444 -7.33 -4.94 7.21
CA PHE A 444 -8.16 -4.27 8.20
C PHE A 444 -7.52 -4.32 9.59
N ASP A 445 -7.56 -3.22 10.33
CA ASP A 445 -7.06 -3.17 11.71
C ASP A 445 -8.03 -2.51 12.70
N ARG A 446 -9.10 -1.86 12.22
CA ARG A 446 -9.94 -1.00 13.05
C ARG A 446 -10.88 -1.75 13.98
N ASP A 447 -11.02 -3.06 13.78
CA ASP A 447 -11.79 -3.97 14.62
C ASP A 447 -10.91 -4.76 15.59
N THR A 448 -9.61 -4.43 15.67
CA THR A 448 -8.67 -5.09 16.58
C THR A 448 -9.07 -4.85 18.03
N ARG A 449 -9.23 -5.94 18.78
CA ARG A 449 -9.51 -5.95 20.22
C ARG A 449 -8.21 -6.06 20.99
N ILE A 450 -8.07 -5.23 22.02
CA ILE A 450 -6.92 -5.26 22.93
C ILE A 450 -7.36 -5.01 24.36
N GLU A 451 -6.51 -5.39 25.29
CA GLU A 451 -6.47 -4.84 26.64
C GLU A 451 -5.23 -3.97 26.82
N ILE A 452 -5.31 -3.02 27.75
CA ILE A 452 -4.23 -2.12 28.14
C ILE A 452 -4.04 -2.23 29.65
N GLU A 453 -2.82 -2.49 30.08
CA GLU A 453 -2.45 -2.47 31.49
C GLU A 453 -1.26 -1.55 31.75
N LYS A 454 -1.22 -0.99 32.96
CA LYS A 454 -0.10 -0.19 33.43
C LYS A 454 1.10 -1.09 33.72
N LEU A 455 2.28 -0.71 33.20
CA LEU A 455 3.51 -1.39 33.57
C LEU A 455 3.91 -1.11 35.02
N SER A 456 4.58 -2.08 35.64
CA SER A 456 5.16 -1.91 36.97
C SER A 456 6.17 -0.75 37.00
N ALA A 457 6.41 -0.19 38.19
CA ALA A 457 7.41 0.86 38.35
C ALA A 457 8.83 0.38 37.98
N GLU A 458 9.13 -0.89 38.24
CA GLU A 458 10.41 -1.50 37.88
C GLU A 458 10.58 -1.62 36.37
N ASP A 459 9.58 -2.16 35.66
CA ASP A 459 9.63 -2.31 34.21
C ASP A 459 9.65 -0.95 33.51
N SER A 460 8.86 0.01 34.03
CA SER A 460 8.90 1.39 33.58
C SER A 460 10.27 2.04 33.76
N ALA A 461 10.98 1.72 34.85
CA ALA A 461 12.33 2.24 35.11
C ALA A 461 13.38 1.60 34.18
N ARG A 462 13.22 0.32 33.82
CA ARG A 462 14.08 -0.36 32.84
C ARG A 462 13.98 0.30 31.46
N LEU A 463 12.77 0.64 31.02
CA LEU A 463 12.52 1.31 29.73
C LEU A 463 13.05 2.74 29.64
N ARG A 464 13.32 3.41 30.77
CA ARG A 464 13.90 4.77 30.78
C ARG A 464 15.43 4.78 30.70
N LYS A 465 16.07 3.63 30.92
CA LYS A 465 17.54 3.49 30.97
C LYS A 465 18.15 2.96 29.68
N GLY A 466 17.35 2.29 28.84
CA GLY A 466 17.70 1.94 27.46
C GLY A 466 17.21 3.03 26.52
#